data_AF-A0A258BH38-F1
#
_entry.id   AF-A0A258BH38-F1
#
_cell.length_a   1.000
_cell.length_b   1.000
_cell.length_c   1.000
_cell.angle_alpha   90.00
_cell.angle_beta   90.00
_cell.angle_gamma   90.00
#
_symmetry.space_group_name_H-M   'P 1'
#
loop_
_entity.id
_entity.type
_entity.pdbx_description
1 polymer ?
#
loop_
_entity_poly.entity_id
_entity_poly.type
_entity_poly.pdbx_seq_one_letter_code
_entity_poly.pdbx_strand_id
1 'polypeptide(L)'
;GEQKALLISLILAHAELVASRSGSPPVLLLDEIAAHLDAGRRAALFARLEAMGSQVWMTGTDPALFEAVGSATRLHVQAGAVLAL
;
A
#
# COMPACT_ATOMS: atom_id res chain seq x y z
N GLY A 1 -1.61 10.43 -13.59
CA GLY A 1 -0.56 9.40 -13.59
C GLY A 1 0.67 9.85 -12.82
N GLU A 2 1.44 10.80 -13.37
CA GLU A 2 2.76 11.15 -12.84
C GLU A 2 2.75 11.83 -11.46
N GLN A 3 1.80 12.73 -11.21
CA GLN A 3 1.64 13.38 -9.90
C GLN A 3 1.41 12.37 -8.77
N LYS A 4 0.60 11.33 -9.01
CA LYS A 4 0.34 10.26 -8.03
C LYS A 4 1.60 9.45 -7.76
N ALA A 5 2.36 9.11 -8.80
CA ALA A 5 3.62 8.37 -8.64
C ALA A 5 4.66 9.17 -7.84
N LEU A 6 4.77 10.48 -8.06
CA LEU A 6 5.64 11.35 -7.28
C LEU A 6 5.22 11.40 -5.80
N LEU A 7 3.92 11.59 -5.54
CA LEU A 7 3.40 11.63 -4.17
C LEU A 7 3.62 10.31 -3.44
N ILE A 8 3.37 9.19 -4.10
CA ILE A 8 3.67 7.85 -3.58
C ILE A 8 5.15 7.77 -3.21
N SER A 9 6.04 8.18 -4.12
CA SER A 9 7.49 8.12 -3.88
C SER A 9 7.90 8.96 -2.66
N LEU A 10 7.29 10.13 -2.48
CA LEU A 10 7.53 11.00 -1.33
C LEU A 10 7.04 10.37 -0.01
N ILE A 11 5.85 9.77 -0.01
CA ILE A 11 5.31 9.06 1.16
C ILE A 11 6.22 7.92 1.59
N LEU A 12 6.67 7.09 0.64
CA LEU A 12 7.56 5.96 0.93
C LEU A 12 8.93 6.41 1.43
N ALA A 13 9.53 7.43 0.80
CA ALA A 13 10.79 8.02 1.27
C ALA A 13 10.65 8.61 2.69
N HIS A 14 9.51 9.24 3.00
CA HIS A 14 9.25 9.75 4.33
C HIS A 14 9.11 8.62 5.37
N ALA A 15 8.44 7.52 5.02
CA ALA A 15 8.33 6.35 5.90
C ALA A 15 9.69 5.71 6.20
N GLU A 16 10.58 5.60 5.20
CA GLU A 16 11.97 5.15 5.37
C GLU A 16 12.74 6.09 6.32
N LEU A 17 12.57 7.41 6.17
CA LEU A 17 13.16 8.39 7.08
C LEU A 17 12.63 8.24 8.51
N VAL A 18 11.31 8.10 8.69
CA VAL A 18 10.69 7.89 10.01
C VAL A 18 11.24 6.63 10.67
N ALA A 19 11.37 5.53 9.92
CA ALA A 19 11.94 4.28 10.41
C ALA A 19 13.38 4.48 10.91
N SER A 20 14.22 5.16 10.12
CA SER A 20 15.61 5.43 10.50
C SER A 20 15.75 6.32 11.74
N ARG A 21 14.84 7.28 11.95
CA ARG A 21 14.89 8.20 13.10
C ARG A 21 14.29 7.63 14.38
N SER A 22 13.25 6.80 14.25
CA SER A 22 12.54 6.23 15.41
C SER A 22 13.09 4.86 15.84
N GLY A 23 13.89 4.20 14.99
CA GLY A 23 14.40 2.86 15.23
C GLY A 23 13.39 1.75 14.95
N SER A 24 12.19 2.08 14.46
CA SER A 24 11.14 1.12 14.12
C SER A 24 10.34 1.59 12.89
N PRO A 25 10.01 0.71 11.93
CA PRO A 25 9.15 1.07 10.81
C PRO A 25 7.76 1.54 11.26
N PRO A 26 7.17 2.59 10.64
CA PRO A 26 5.82 3.02 10.96
C PRO A 26 4.76 2.05 10.43
N VAL A 27 3.52 2.18 10.92
CA VAL A 27 2.35 1.61 10.25
C VAL A 27 1.94 2.52 9.11
N LEU A 28 1.77 1.98 7.90
CA LEU A 28 1.35 2.70 6.71
C LEU A 28 -0.14 2.46 6.44
N LEU A 29 -0.90 3.54 6.31
CA LEU A 29 -2.30 3.52 5.88
C LEU A 29 -2.38 4.20 4.52
N LEU A 30 -2.71 3.44 3.48
CA LEU A 30 -2.63 3.89 2.09
C LEU A 30 -4.00 3.79 1.42
N ASP A 31 -4.69 4.93 1.33
CA ASP A 31 -6.04 5.00 0.80
C ASP A 31 -6.05 5.03 -0.74
N GLU A 32 -6.77 4.10 -1.37
CA GLU A 32 -6.90 3.94 -2.84
C GLU A 32 -5.57 3.97 -3.60
N ILE A 33 -4.49 3.49 -2.98
CA ILE A 33 -3.13 3.74 -3.46
C ILE A 33 -2.84 3.12 -4.82
N ALA A 34 -3.43 1.94 -5.09
CA ALA A 34 -3.26 1.19 -6.32
C ALA A 34 -4.11 1.73 -7.50
N ALA A 35 -5.10 2.60 -7.23
CA ALA A 35 -5.97 3.13 -8.26
C ALA A 35 -5.19 4.01 -9.26
N HIS A 36 -5.58 3.97 -10.54
CA HIS A 36 -4.95 4.74 -11.62
C HIS A 36 -3.47 4.45 -11.90
N LEU A 37 -2.92 3.38 -11.31
CA LEU A 37 -1.63 2.82 -11.69
C LEU A 37 -1.82 1.71 -12.71
N ASP A 38 -0.95 1.64 -13.71
CA ASP A 38 -0.84 0.46 -14.58
C ASP A 38 -0.31 -0.76 -13.79
N ALA A 39 -0.44 -1.96 -14.36
CA ALA A 39 -0.07 -3.20 -13.69
C ALA A 39 1.41 -3.25 -13.26
N GLY A 40 2.31 -2.72 -14.09
CA GLY A 40 3.75 -2.68 -13.79
C GLY A 40 4.06 -1.77 -12.61
N ARG A 41 3.44 -0.58 -12.56
CA ARG A 41 3.57 0.34 -11.43
C ARG A 41 2.98 -0.22 -10.14
N ARG A 42 1.86 -0.95 -10.20
CA ARG A 42 1.29 -1.64 -9.03
C ARG A 42 2.25 -2.70 -8.50
N ALA A 43 2.79 -3.55 -9.36
CA ALA A 43 3.77 -4.56 -8.96
C ALA A 43 5.01 -3.92 -8.32
N ALA A 44 5.55 -2.85 -8.90
CA ALA A 44 6.69 -2.12 -8.35
C ALA A 44 6.39 -1.48 -6.98
N LEU A 45 5.19 -0.93 -6.80
CA LEU A 45 4.72 -0.41 -5.52
C LEU A 45 4.66 -1.51 -4.45
N PHE A 46 4.02 -2.64 -4.75
CA PHE A 46 3.88 -3.73 -3.78
C PHE A 46 5.23 -4.35 -3.40
N ALA A 47 6.11 -4.58 -4.38
CA ALA A 47 7.47 -5.06 -4.09
C ALA A 47 8.25 -4.10 -3.18
N ARG A 48 8.08 -2.79 -3.35
CA ARG A 48 8.70 -1.80 -2.46
C ARG A 48 8.09 -1.83 -1.07
N LEU A 49 6.77 -1.91 -0.94
CA LEU A 49 6.08 -1.98 0.34
C LEU A 49 6.47 -3.24 1.14
N GLU A 50 6.59 -4.40 0.48
CA GLU A 50 7.04 -5.64 1.11
C GLU A 50 8.47 -5.53 1.67
N ALA A 51 9.36 -4.80 0.99
CA ALA A 51 10.75 -4.62 1.42
C ALA A 51 10.93 -3.64 2.60
N MET A 52 9.94 -2.81 2.93
CA MET A 52 10.07 -1.74 3.93
C MET A 52 10.00 -2.22 5.39
N GLY A 53 9.56 -3.47 5.63
CA GLY A 53 9.34 -4.00 6.99
C GLY A 53 8.25 -3.27 7.79
N SER A 54 7.50 -2.36 7.16
CA SER A 54 6.36 -1.66 7.75
C SER A 54 5.13 -2.56 7.73
N GLN A 55 4.23 -2.43 8.71
CA GLN A 55 2.88 -2.97 8.57
C GLN A 55 2.10 -2.05 7.63
N VAL A 56 1.53 -2.60 6.56
CA VAL A 56 0.85 -1.83 5.51
C VAL A 56 -0.63 -2.21 5.43
N TRP A 57 -1.49 -1.21 5.50
CA TRP A 57 -2.92 -1.30 5.22
C TRP A 57 -3.22 -0.53 3.94
N MET A 58 -3.98 -1.16 3.05
CA MET A 58 -4.37 -0.56 1.78
C MET A 58 -5.87 -0.73 1.59
N THR A 59 -6.51 0.25 0.98
CA THR A 59 -7.92 0.20 0.59
C THR A 59 -8.05 0.25 -0.92
N GLY A 60 -9.13 -0.33 -1.44
CA GLY A 60 -9.52 -0.24 -2.83
C GLY A 60 -10.84 -0.96 -3.07
N THR A 61 -11.54 -0.57 -4.12
CA THR A 61 -12.88 -1.09 -4.45
C THR A 61 -12.85 -2.24 -5.44
N ASP A 62 -11.73 -2.48 -6.10
CA ASP A 62 -11.56 -3.54 -7.11
C ASP A 62 -10.47 -4.53 -6.67
N PRO A 63 -10.83 -5.80 -6.40
CA PRO A 63 -9.86 -6.85 -6.07
C PRO A 63 -8.73 -7.03 -7.08
N ALA A 64 -8.98 -6.75 -8.38
CA ALA A 64 -8.00 -6.89 -9.45
C ALA A 64 -6.79 -5.94 -9.28
N LEU A 65 -6.97 -4.82 -8.56
CA LEU A 65 -5.88 -3.89 -8.23
C LEU A 65 -4.82 -4.52 -7.32
N PHE A 66 -5.16 -5.61 -6.61
CA PHE A 66 -4.32 -6.27 -5.61
C PHE A 66 -3.88 -7.68 -6.03
N GLU A 67 -4.03 -8.07 -7.30
CA GLU A 67 -3.58 -9.38 -7.80
C GLU A 67 -2.07 -9.59 -7.68
N ALA A 68 -1.30 -8.51 -7.77
CA ALA A 68 0.16 -8.54 -7.62
C ALA A 68 0.64 -8.53 -6.15
N VAL A 69 -0.28 -8.47 -5.18
CA VAL A 69 0.06 -8.63 -3.76
C VAL A 69 0.20 -10.11 -3.46
N GLY A 70 1.30 -10.51 -2.84
CA GLY A 70 1.53 -11.88 -2.37
C GLY A 70 0.64 -12.27 -1.19
N SER A 71 1.26 -12.86 -0.16
CA SER A 71 0.54 -13.25 1.05
C SER A 71 0.09 -12.02 1.85
N ALA A 72 -1.21 -11.80 1.95
CA ALA A 72 -1.81 -10.72 2.73
C ALA A 72 -3.14 -11.15 3.33
N THR A 73 -3.49 -10.57 4.49
CA THR A 73 -4.85 -10.64 5.02
C THR A 73 -5.76 -9.78 4.15
N ARG A 74 -6.84 -10.38 3.61
CA ARG A 74 -7.83 -9.67 2.81
C ARG A 74 -9.09 -9.50 3.64
N LEU A 75 -9.62 -8.28 3.66
CA LEU A 75 -10.82 -7.92 4.39
C LEU A 75 -11.79 -7.27 3.42
N HIS A 76 -13.05 -7.68 3.47
CA HIS A 76 -14.15 -7.05 2.75
C HIS A 76 -14.94 -6.14 3.68
N VAL A 77 -15.17 -4.91 3.26
CA VAL A 77 -15.95 -3.94 4.03
C VAL A 77 -17.26 -3.68 3.32
N GLN A 78 -18.39 -3.96 3.99
CA GLN A 78 -19.73 -3.78 3.42
C GLN A 78 -20.71 -3.35 4.50
N ALA A 79 -21.53 -2.33 4.21
CA ALA A 79 -22.56 -1.82 5.11
C ALA A 79 -22.05 -1.49 6.54
N GLY A 80 -20.82 -0.98 6.65
CA GLY A 80 -20.19 -0.65 7.94
C GLY A 80 -19.63 -1.84 8.72
N ALA A 81 -19.66 -3.05 8.16
CA ALA A 81 -19.07 -4.25 8.76
C ALA A 81 -17.79 -4.68 8.03
N VAL A 82 -16.85 -5.26 8.78
CA VAL A 82 -15.59 -5.84 8.27
C VAL A 82 -15.70 -7.36 8.31
N LEU A 83 -15.48 -8.01 7.17
CA LEU A 83 -15.55 -9.45 6.98
C LEU A 83 -14.18 -9.97 6.53
N ALA A 84 -13.72 -11.09 7.09
CA ALA A 84 -12.54 -11.77 6.58
C ALA A 84 -12.88 -12.49 5.27
N LEU A 85 -11.97 -12.40 4.29
CA LEU A 85 -12.05 -13.14 3.02
C LEU A 85 -11.21 -14.42 3.07
#